data_AF-A0A286UWR4-F1
#
_entry.id   AF-A0A286UWR4-F1
#
_cell.length_a   1.000
_cell.length_b   1.000
_cell.length_c   1.000
_cell.angle_alpha   90.00
_cell.angle_beta   90.00
_cell.angle_gamma   90.00
#
_symmetry.space_group_name_H-M   'P 1'
#
loop_
_entity.id
_entity.type
_entity.pdbx_description
1 polymer ?
#
loop_
_entity_poly.entity_id
_entity_poly.type
_entity_poly.pdbx_seq_one_letter_code
_entity_poly.pdbx_strand_id
1 'polypeptide(L)'
;MENDHTFVAPEGVYSNVEEHKPTPYNAHIVFPTTYPTRLSSIVIRYPLSKPGSSQGITHWQILGGGKDKDKEKEVKNKEKEQFQQQQKEREDGQSLSSSEKPGTDDLEEPESIGSPLLHPQSPIFESTKLFGSTTIGMGKKKPTSRPRHNIRTTTSTFVTRLQSIENLNKILQNKQGDVNYLFYNSGKSFFWTELGVKAKEPLARITFSAFPTCHDINKDTASSTCLDIVIGFNTGDLIWFDPISGRYVRINKQGCISNSACTAIKWVPGSPSVFIVSHADGTIIVYDKEREDSSFVPQAPFKRTAVHPPSQSGSSNSSTPSEIAVSSEGWDPLESIFVTVPRWQPANAARGKADREKTAKNPMSHWKVSKRGVVDIAYSNDARLVAAVSEDGCLRIIDALQESLVDCFASYFGSFTCVSFSDDAKFVLTGGQDDLVTIFSTVEGRVIARCQGHSSFISAVSFDPVRTDKRSYRFGSVGEDNKLILWDFSAGVLHRPKLQAALHQRVSMSSSLSLALRRRGDAAEGSTLHLPPTTGGEDVPKYHPAPSRNEVSIVQPVLVKYIEGELLTDITFTPSALLTAAKNGTTKLWVRPLALRPRPVKTKLFTKSNYPEDHQYLRDIN
;
A
#
# COMPACT_ATOMS: atom_id res chain seq x y z
N MET A 1 -12.63 26.46 -28.37
CA MET A 1 -13.52 26.22 -27.21
C MET A 1 -13.09 24.88 -26.64
N GLU A 2 -12.39 24.90 -25.52
CA GLU A 2 -12.16 23.66 -24.77
C GLU A 2 -13.51 23.19 -24.21
N ASN A 3 -13.85 21.91 -24.38
CA ASN A 3 -15.06 21.35 -23.80
C ASN A 3 -14.76 21.00 -22.33
N ASP A 4 -15.58 21.46 -21.38
CA ASP A 4 -15.38 21.17 -19.96
C ASP A 4 -15.66 19.71 -19.61
N HIS A 5 -16.43 19.04 -20.46
CA HIS A 5 -16.83 17.66 -20.26
C HIS A 5 -15.93 16.65 -20.95
N THR A 6 -14.94 17.06 -21.74
CA THR A 6 -14.04 16.10 -22.41
C THR A 6 -12.61 16.61 -22.49
N PHE A 7 -11.66 15.70 -22.52
CA PHE A 7 -10.28 15.99 -22.91
C PHE A 7 -9.70 14.84 -23.73
N VAL A 8 -8.70 15.14 -24.57
CA VAL A 8 -8.12 14.18 -25.51
C VAL A 8 -6.71 13.83 -25.08
N ALA A 9 -6.51 12.59 -24.67
CA ALA A 9 -5.19 12.03 -24.43
C ALA A 9 -4.78 11.13 -25.63
N PRO A 10 -3.52 10.66 -25.74
CA PRO A 10 -3.06 9.86 -26.88
C PRO A 10 -3.89 8.60 -27.18
N GLU A 11 -4.56 8.03 -26.17
CA GLU A 11 -5.48 6.89 -26.30
C GLU A 11 -6.86 7.25 -26.85
N GLY A 12 -7.24 8.52 -26.83
CA GLY A 12 -8.55 8.99 -27.23
C GLY A 12 -9.18 9.94 -26.22
N VAL A 13 -10.51 10.04 -26.30
CA VAL A 13 -11.30 11.03 -25.57
C VAL A 13 -11.74 10.51 -24.21
N TYR A 14 -11.31 11.19 -23.16
CA TYR A 14 -11.89 11.07 -21.83
C TYR A 14 -13.15 11.91 -21.75
N SER A 15 -14.21 11.36 -21.19
CA SER A 15 -15.50 12.05 -21.06
C SER A 15 -15.92 12.10 -19.60
N ASN A 16 -16.20 13.30 -19.10
CA ASN A 16 -16.86 13.50 -17.82
C ASN A 16 -18.31 13.02 -17.95
N VAL A 17 -18.66 11.98 -17.19
CA VAL A 17 -20.02 11.40 -17.24
C VAL A 17 -20.78 11.57 -15.92
N GLU A 18 -20.06 11.83 -14.84
CA GLU A 18 -20.61 11.93 -13.49
C GLU A 18 -19.88 13.04 -12.74
N GLU A 19 -20.65 13.92 -12.13
CA GLU A 19 -20.18 14.94 -11.23
C GLU A 19 -21.02 14.87 -9.95
N HIS A 20 -20.36 14.67 -8.82
CA HIS A 20 -21.01 14.66 -7.53
C HIS A 20 -20.61 15.89 -6.74
N LYS A 21 -21.60 16.74 -6.42
CA LYS A 21 -21.44 17.94 -5.60
C LYS A 21 -22.11 17.70 -4.25
N PRO A 22 -21.36 17.55 -3.15
CA PRO A 22 -21.96 17.31 -1.85
C PRO A 22 -22.76 18.52 -1.42
N THR A 23 -24.04 18.33 -1.05
CA THR A 23 -24.87 19.42 -0.55
C THR A 23 -24.34 19.90 0.81
N PRO A 24 -23.99 21.19 0.97
CA PRO A 24 -23.51 21.73 2.23
C PRO A 24 -24.60 21.58 3.30
N TYR A 25 -24.20 21.15 4.50
CA TYR A 25 -25.15 20.90 5.60
C TYR A 25 -25.69 22.19 6.25
N ASN A 26 -25.14 23.35 5.90
CA ASN A 26 -25.68 24.68 6.18
C ASN A 26 -24.82 25.69 5.41
N ALA A 27 -25.40 26.41 4.45
CA ALA A 27 -24.67 27.38 3.63
C ALA A 27 -24.12 28.59 4.44
N HIS A 28 -24.55 28.75 5.69
CA HIS A 28 -24.24 29.90 6.54
C HIS A 28 -23.10 29.68 7.55
N ILE A 29 -22.50 28.48 7.63
CA ILE A 29 -21.38 28.22 8.54
C ILE A 29 -20.11 28.03 7.71
N VAL A 30 -19.31 29.09 7.61
CA VAL A 30 -17.95 29.02 7.08
C VAL A 30 -17.09 28.35 8.15
N PHE A 31 -16.73 27.07 7.94
CA PHE A 31 -15.71 26.44 8.76
C PHE A 31 -14.34 26.94 8.28
N PRO A 32 -13.51 27.55 9.15
CA PRO A 32 -12.23 28.14 8.75
C PRO A 32 -11.19 27.11 8.30
N THR A 33 -11.39 25.82 8.61
CA THR A 33 -10.49 24.73 8.20
C THR A 33 -11.26 23.62 7.48
N THR A 34 -11.06 23.51 6.17
CA THR A 34 -11.49 22.36 5.35
C THR A 34 -10.27 21.51 4.99
N TYR A 35 -10.26 20.27 5.48
CA TYR A 35 -9.27 19.26 5.09
C TYR A 35 -9.48 18.85 3.63
N PRO A 36 -8.41 18.44 2.92
CA PRO A 36 -8.54 18.01 1.53
C PRO A 36 -9.48 16.82 1.39
N THR A 37 -10.28 16.82 0.33
CA THR A 37 -11.06 15.64 -0.06
C THR A 37 -10.11 14.61 -0.64
N ARG A 38 -10.17 13.40 -0.07
CA ARG A 38 -9.46 12.20 -0.50
C ARG A 38 -10.42 11.21 -1.13
N LEU A 39 -9.93 10.45 -2.10
CA LEU A 39 -10.67 9.46 -2.86
C LEU A 39 -10.16 8.06 -2.53
N SER A 40 -11.07 7.10 -2.43
CA SER A 40 -10.72 5.68 -2.45
C SER A 40 -11.78 4.92 -3.21
N SER A 41 -11.37 4.17 -4.23
CA SER A 41 -12.28 3.40 -5.08
C SER A 41 -11.95 1.92 -5.03
N ILE A 42 -12.97 1.09 -5.14
CA ILE A 42 -12.80 -0.36 -5.21
C ILE A 42 -13.85 -1.01 -6.11
N VAL A 43 -13.47 -2.09 -6.78
CA VAL A 43 -14.38 -2.95 -7.55
C VAL A 43 -14.76 -4.13 -6.68
N ILE A 44 -16.06 -4.36 -6.47
CA ILE A 44 -16.58 -5.52 -5.75
C ILE A 44 -17.37 -6.38 -6.72
N ARG A 45 -17.02 -7.67 -6.80
CA ARG A 45 -17.71 -8.66 -7.61
C ARG A 45 -18.85 -9.31 -6.83
N TYR A 46 -20.07 -9.12 -7.30
CA TYR A 46 -21.27 -9.77 -6.78
C TYR A 46 -21.62 -11.01 -7.60
N PRO A 47 -22.16 -12.07 -6.95
CA PRO A 47 -22.57 -13.28 -7.65
C PRO A 47 -23.68 -12.96 -8.67
N LEU A 48 -23.57 -13.56 -9.86
CA LEU A 48 -24.60 -13.46 -10.90
C LEU A 48 -25.82 -14.30 -10.47
N SER A 49 -27.03 -13.73 -10.57
CA SER A 49 -28.23 -14.55 -10.41
C SER A 49 -28.36 -15.48 -11.61
N LYS A 50 -28.47 -16.80 -11.40
CA LYS A 50 -28.75 -17.73 -12.50
C LYS A 50 -30.12 -17.39 -13.10
N PRO A 51 -30.25 -17.15 -14.42
CA PRO A 51 -31.54 -16.97 -15.04
C PRO A 51 -32.30 -18.31 -14.99
N GLY A 52 -33.35 -18.39 -14.17
CA GLY A 52 -34.19 -19.60 -14.05
C GLY A 52 -34.84 -19.88 -12.70
N SER A 53 -34.53 -19.15 -11.63
CA SER A 53 -35.22 -19.32 -10.34
C SER A 53 -35.97 -18.06 -9.93
N SER A 54 -37.15 -17.84 -10.50
CA SER A 54 -38.15 -16.97 -9.90
C SER A 54 -38.76 -17.66 -8.68
N GLN A 55 -38.65 -16.99 -7.53
CA GLN A 55 -39.45 -17.19 -6.31
C GLN A 55 -39.63 -18.64 -5.83
N GLY A 56 -38.65 -19.12 -5.08
CA GLY A 56 -38.82 -20.19 -4.10
C GLY A 56 -38.31 -19.69 -2.76
N ILE A 57 -39.22 -19.57 -1.80
CA ILE A 57 -38.94 -19.33 -0.39
C ILE A 57 -37.75 -20.20 0.01
N THR A 58 -36.67 -19.62 0.53
CA THR A 58 -35.61 -20.39 1.19
C THR A 58 -36.21 -21.04 2.42
N HIS A 59 -36.67 -22.28 2.26
CA HIS A 59 -37.14 -23.16 3.31
C HIS A 59 -35.94 -23.56 4.18
N TRP A 60 -35.51 -22.70 5.11
CA TRP A 60 -34.57 -23.06 6.20
C TRP A 60 -34.75 -22.21 7.46
N GLN A 61 -35.98 -21.82 7.78
CA GLN A 61 -36.39 -21.36 9.11
C GLN A 61 -37.93 -21.35 9.15
N ILE A 62 -38.51 -21.86 10.24
CA ILE A 62 -39.95 -22.13 10.48
C ILE A 62 -40.38 -23.56 10.12
N LEU A 63 -39.94 -24.53 10.94
CA LEU A 63 -40.82 -25.56 11.51
C LEU A 63 -40.08 -26.21 12.67
N GLY A 64 -40.18 -25.57 13.84
CA GLY A 64 -39.98 -26.25 15.11
C GLY A 64 -41.31 -26.89 15.52
N GLY A 65 -41.31 -28.20 15.77
CA GLY A 65 -42.45 -28.86 16.38
C GLY A 65 -42.56 -30.36 16.13
N GLY A 66 -41.81 -31.15 16.92
CA GLY A 66 -42.28 -32.41 17.48
C GLY A 66 -42.38 -33.64 16.56
N LYS A 67 -41.80 -34.74 17.06
CA LYS A 67 -41.88 -36.13 16.57
C LYS A 67 -41.05 -36.45 15.33
N ASP A 68 -39.76 -36.65 15.54
CA ASP A 68 -38.95 -37.63 14.78
C ASP A 68 -37.61 -37.84 15.51
N LYS A 69 -37.66 -38.46 16.70
CA LYS A 69 -36.47 -38.86 17.47
C LYS A 69 -36.33 -40.36 17.70
N ASP A 70 -37.24 -41.18 17.16
CA ASP A 70 -37.23 -42.62 17.38
C ASP A 70 -36.67 -43.43 16.21
N LYS A 71 -36.53 -42.86 15.00
CA LYS A 71 -36.02 -43.59 13.83
C LYS A 71 -34.50 -43.49 13.60
N GLU A 72 -33.83 -42.52 14.22
CA GLU A 72 -32.36 -42.36 14.06
C GLU A 72 -31.53 -43.16 15.09
N LYS A 73 -32.17 -43.65 16.16
CA LYS A 73 -31.53 -44.52 17.17
C LYS A 73 -31.54 -46.01 16.79
N GLU A 74 -32.46 -46.44 15.93
CA GLU A 74 -32.57 -47.85 15.54
C GLU A 74 -31.56 -48.25 14.47
N VAL A 75 -31.15 -47.31 13.60
CA VAL A 75 -30.14 -47.54 12.55
C VAL A 75 -28.72 -47.58 13.14
N LYS A 76 -28.43 -46.75 14.15
CA LYS A 76 -27.10 -46.71 14.81
C LYS A 76 -26.82 -47.90 15.74
N ASN A 77 -27.84 -48.62 16.20
CA ASN A 77 -27.65 -49.84 16.99
C ASN A 77 -27.35 -51.07 16.12
N LYS A 78 -27.91 -51.16 14.91
CA LYS A 78 -27.65 -52.28 13.99
C LYS A 78 -26.23 -52.27 13.41
N GLU A 79 -25.64 -51.09 13.19
CA GLU A 79 -24.25 -50.98 12.74
C GLU A 79 -23.22 -51.27 13.85
N LYS A 80 -23.58 -51.05 15.13
CA LYS A 80 -22.72 -51.36 16.28
C LYS A 80 -22.70 -52.85 16.63
N GLU A 81 -23.79 -53.57 16.39
CA GLU A 81 -23.84 -55.03 16.60
C GLU A 81 -23.05 -55.80 15.53
N GLN A 82 -23.03 -55.33 14.27
CA GLN A 82 -22.21 -55.96 13.22
C GLN A 82 -20.70 -55.75 13.40
N PHE A 83 -20.28 -54.63 14.00
CA PHE A 83 -18.85 -54.37 14.24
C PHE A 83 -18.28 -55.15 15.44
N GLN A 84 -19.12 -55.51 16.43
CA GLN A 84 -18.70 -56.32 17.59
C GLN A 84 -18.65 -57.83 17.31
N GLN A 85 -19.35 -58.30 16.28
CA GLN A 85 -19.33 -59.72 15.91
C GLN A 85 -18.13 -60.10 15.02
N GLN A 86 -17.58 -59.14 14.27
CA GLN A 86 -16.40 -59.34 13.42
C GLN A 86 -15.05 -59.24 14.15
N GLN A 87 -15.07 -58.72 15.39
CA GLN A 87 -13.88 -58.60 16.25
C GLN A 87 -13.73 -59.77 17.24
N LYS A 88 -14.64 -60.76 17.22
CA LYS A 88 -14.67 -61.90 18.15
C LYS A 88 -14.21 -63.24 17.53
N GLU A 89 -13.73 -63.25 16.28
CA GLU A 89 -13.25 -64.45 15.58
C GLU A 89 -11.76 -64.43 15.20
N ARG A 90 -10.96 -63.53 15.76
CA ARG A 90 -9.49 -63.54 15.58
C ARG A 90 -8.71 -63.20 16.85
N GLU A 91 -8.99 -63.92 17.92
CA GLU A 91 -8.05 -64.06 19.04
C GLU A 91 -8.18 -65.48 19.59
N ASP A 92 -7.30 -66.37 19.15
CA ASP A 92 -6.84 -67.52 19.92
C ASP A 92 -5.54 -68.02 19.27
N GLY A 93 -4.42 -67.94 20.00
CA GLY A 93 -3.18 -68.61 19.58
C GLY A 93 -1.84 -67.92 19.86
N GLN A 94 -1.59 -67.60 21.14
CA GLN A 94 -0.32 -67.78 21.85
C GLN A 94 0.99 -67.02 21.48
N SER A 95 1.61 -66.57 22.57
CA SER A 95 2.80 -65.76 22.80
C SER A 95 4.16 -66.40 22.47
N LEU A 96 5.20 -65.54 22.39
CA LEU A 96 6.56 -65.59 23.00
C LEU A 96 7.59 -64.99 22.00
N SER A 97 8.19 -63.83 22.28
CA SER A 97 9.45 -63.57 23.03
C SER A 97 10.71 -63.44 22.15
N SER A 98 11.40 -62.29 22.37
CA SER A 98 12.87 -62.03 22.33
C SER A 98 13.72 -62.07 21.04
N SER A 99 14.32 -60.90 20.77
CA SER A 99 15.74 -60.59 20.48
C SER A 99 16.47 -61.11 19.23
N GLU A 100 17.15 -60.17 18.54
CA GLU A 100 18.54 -60.17 18.03
C GLU A 100 18.73 -59.56 16.61
N LYS A 101 19.68 -58.63 16.52
CA LYS A 101 20.53 -58.29 15.34
C LYS A 101 21.94 -58.86 15.66
N PRO A 102 22.95 -58.99 14.76
CA PRO A 102 23.23 -58.27 13.49
C PRO A 102 23.92 -59.10 12.36
N GLY A 103 24.34 -58.44 11.26
CA GLY A 103 25.32 -58.96 10.26
C GLY A 103 24.92 -58.69 8.79
N THR A 104 25.46 -57.66 8.11
CA THR A 104 26.64 -57.65 7.19
C THR A 104 26.34 -58.14 5.76
N ASP A 105 26.41 -57.24 4.77
CA ASP A 105 27.46 -57.26 3.73
C ASP A 105 27.21 -56.21 2.61
N ASP A 106 28.30 -55.51 2.29
CA ASP A 106 28.51 -54.51 1.25
C ASP A 106 28.54 -55.11 -0.16
N LEU A 107 28.14 -54.36 -1.19
CA LEU A 107 28.80 -54.38 -2.52
C LEU A 107 28.56 -53.04 -3.27
N GLU A 108 29.67 -52.48 -3.76
CA GLU A 108 29.86 -51.21 -4.49
C GLU A 108 29.51 -51.30 -6.00
N GLU A 109 28.96 -50.20 -6.55
CA GLU A 109 29.20 -49.46 -7.83
C GLU A 109 29.47 -50.17 -9.20
N PRO A 110 29.21 -49.52 -10.39
CA PRO A 110 29.64 -48.15 -10.74
C PRO A 110 28.76 -47.30 -11.71
N GLU A 111 29.23 -46.06 -11.85
CA GLU A 111 28.74 -44.91 -12.62
C GLU A 111 28.65 -45.07 -14.16
N SER A 112 27.76 -44.29 -14.79
CA SER A 112 28.06 -43.62 -16.08
C SER A 112 27.14 -42.41 -16.38
N ILE A 113 27.76 -41.22 -16.27
CA ILE A 113 27.73 -40.01 -17.12
C ILE A 113 26.49 -39.73 -18.02
N GLY A 114 25.80 -38.61 -17.75
CA GLY A 114 24.88 -37.95 -18.69
C GLY A 114 24.51 -36.51 -18.26
N SER A 115 25.02 -35.52 -18.99
CA SER A 115 24.91 -34.05 -18.85
C SER A 115 23.49 -33.46 -18.65
N PRO A 116 23.31 -32.38 -17.85
CA PRO A 116 22.03 -31.67 -17.77
C PRO A 116 21.95 -30.47 -18.74
N LEU A 117 20.85 -30.41 -19.51
CA LEU A 117 20.39 -29.26 -20.27
C LEU A 117 19.76 -28.23 -19.32
N LEU A 118 20.22 -26.98 -19.40
CA LEU A 118 19.71 -25.83 -18.66
C LEU A 118 18.31 -25.42 -19.15
N HIS A 119 17.31 -25.56 -18.29
CA HIS A 119 16.05 -24.81 -18.37
C HIS A 119 16.11 -23.59 -17.43
N PRO A 120 15.66 -22.40 -17.85
CA PRO A 120 15.69 -21.20 -17.03
C PRO A 120 14.60 -21.27 -15.95
N GLN A 121 14.99 -21.43 -14.69
CA GLN A 121 14.11 -21.23 -13.54
C GLN A 121 13.91 -19.74 -13.28
N SER A 122 12.67 -19.28 -13.42
CA SER A 122 12.20 -18.01 -12.87
C SER A 122 12.20 -18.07 -11.33
N PRO A 123 12.70 -17.05 -10.61
CA PRO A 123 12.69 -17.07 -9.15
C PRO A 123 11.24 -16.97 -8.65
N ILE A 124 10.83 -17.99 -7.90
CA ILE A 124 9.62 -18.00 -7.09
C ILE A 124 9.92 -17.13 -5.87
N PHE A 125 9.28 -15.96 -5.79
CA PHE A 125 9.32 -15.14 -4.58
C PHE A 125 8.39 -15.77 -3.52
N GLU A 126 8.97 -16.37 -2.49
CA GLU A 126 8.26 -16.72 -1.26
C GLU A 126 7.93 -15.45 -0.48
N SER A 127 6.64 -15.25 -0.19
CA SER A 127 6.19 -14.15 0.68
C SER A 127 6.66 -14.42 2.11
N THR A 128 7.70 -13.73 2.56
CA THR A 128 8.06 -13.68 3.97
C THR A 128 6.98 -12.92 4.73
N LYS A 129 6.35 -13.60 5.71
CA LYS A 129 5.23 -13.10 6.49
C LYS A 129 5.67 -11.89 7.34
N LEU A 130 5.24 -10.69 6.93
CA LEU A 130 5.36 -9.43 7.67
C LEU A 130 4.52 -9.49 8.95
N PHE A 131 5.16 -9.26 10.10
CA PHE A 131 4.57 -9.21 11.44
C PHE A 131 3.97 -10.55 11.91
N GLY A 132 4.65 -11.21 12.84
CA GLY A 132 4.32 -12.56 13.31
C GLY A 132 2.85 -12.74 13.72
N SER A 133 2.05 -13.27 12.80
CA SER A 133 0.81 -13.95 13.10
C SER A 133 1.11 -15.44 13.20
N THR A 134 0.95 -16.00 14.40
CA THR A 134 1.09 -17.43 14.68
C THR A 134 0.12 -18.22 13.81
N THR A 135 0.57 -18.74 12.66
CA THR A 135 -0.21 -19.73 11.92
C THR A 135 -0.09 -21.07 12.63
N ILE A 136 -1.07 -21.37 13.49
CA ILE A 136 -1.47 -22.74 13.79
C ILE A 136 -1.80 -23.41 12.44
N GLY A 137 -1.30 -24.63 12.27
CA GLY A 137 -1.30 -25.39 11.02
C GLY A 137 -2.67 -25.53 10.34
N MET A 138 -2.60 -25.99 9.08
CA MET A 138 -3.71 -26.28 8.18
C MET A 138 -4.98 -26.73 8.90
N GLY A 139 -5.89 -25.77 9.11
CA GLY A 139 -7.18 -25.98 9.75
C GLY A 139 -8.08 -24.79 9.45
N LYS A 140 -9.25 -25.06 8.86
CA LYS A 140 -10.43 -24.19 8.62
C LYS A 140 -10.16 -22.67 8.66
N LYS A 141 -10.25 -21.99 7.51
CA LYS A 141 -10.24 -20.51 7.41
C LYS A 141 -11.08 -19.91 8.56
N LYS A 142 -10.43 -19.25 9.52
CA LYS A 142 -11.14 -18.50 10.57
C LYS A 142 -12.04 -17.47 9.89
N PRO A 143 -13.29 -17.28 10.36
CA PRO A 143 -14.15 -16.24 9.81
C PRO A 143 -13.46 -14.88 9.95
N THR A 144 -13.53 -14.06 8.90
CA THR A 144 -13.02 -12.68 8.92
C THR A 144 -13.64 -11.95 10.10
N SER A 145 -12.80 -11.35 10.96
CA SER A 145 -13.29 -10.56 12.08
C SER A 145 -14.14 -9.40 11.55
N ARG A 146 -15.21 -9.06 12.27
CA ARG A 146 -16.10 -7.96 11.91
C ARG A 146 -16.08 -6.90 13.01
N PRO A 147 -16.27 -5.62 12.65
CA PRO A 147 -16.45 -4.59 13.65
C PRO A 147 -17.62 -4.93 14.58
N ARG A 148 -17.51 -4.57 15.85
CA ARG A 148 -18.44 -5.03 16.90
C ARG A 148 -19.76 -4.26 16.92
N HIS A 149 -19.74 -2.95 16.69
CA HIS A 149 -20.90 -2.09 16.92
C HIS A 149 -21.68 -1.81 15.64
N ASN A 150 -23.01 -1.88 15.69
CA ASN A 150 -23.87 -1.49 14.57
C ASN A 150 -23.99 0.04 14.52
N ILE A 151 -23.66 0.63 13.36
CA ILE A 151 -23.66 2.08 13.18
C ILE A 151 -25.08 2.68 13.19
N ARG A 152 -26.11 1.90 12.83
CA ARG A 152 -27.52 2.37 12.79
C ARG A 152 -28.13 2.52 14.18
N THR A 153 -27.63 1.77 15.16
CA THR A 153 -28.14 1.76 16.53
C THR A 153 -27.16 2.38 17.52
N THR A 154 -26.13 3.06 17.02
CA THR A 154 -25.09 3.61 17.89
C THR A 154 -25.61 4.80 18.69
N THR A 155 -25.24 4.87 19.97
CA THR A 155 -25.44 6.05 20.83
C THR A 155 -24.17 6.91 20.91
N SER A 156 -23.19 6.64 20.05
CA SER A 156 -21.92 7.36 20.04
C SER A 156 -22.13 8.84 19.71
N THR A 157 -21.53 9.72 20.52
CA THR A 157 -21.45 11.15 20.22
C THR A 157 -20.47 11.48 19.09
N PHE A 158 -19.69 10.50 18.62
CA PHE A 158 -18.71 10.69 17.57
C PHE A 158 -19.30 10.47 16.18
N VAL A 159 -20.15 9.46 16.01
CA VAL A 159 -20.97 9.27 14.80
C VAL A 159 -22.28 10.01 15.03
N THR A 160 -22.39 11.23 14.51
CA THR A 160 -23.50 12.14 14.85
C THR A 160 -24.73 11.89 13.98
N ARG A 161 -24.55 11.43 12.74
CA ARG A 161 -25.65 11.13 11.84
C ARG A 161 -25.26 10.09 10.79
N LEU A 162 -26.20 9.22 10.46
CA LEU A 162 -26.12 8.32 9.30
C LEU A 162 -27.35 8.54 8.43
N GLN A 163 -27.14 8.87 7.17
CA GLN A 163 -28.15 8.91 6.14
C GLN A 163 -27.80 7.87 5.09
N SER A 164 -28.66 6.87 4.90
CA SER A 164 -28.51 5.86 3.84
C SER A 164 -29.74 5.86 2.97
N ILE A 165 -29.59 5.51 1.70
CA ILE A 165 -30.74 5.26 0.84
C ILE A 165 -31.67 4.21 1.45
N GLU A 166 -32.96 4.33 1.17
CA GLU A 166 -33.96 3.37 1.63
C GLU A 166 -33.65 1.98 1.08
N ASN A 167 -33.88 0.95 1.90
CA ASN A 167 -33.67 -0.45 1.51
C ASN A 167 -32.24 -0.77 1.04
N LEU A 168 -31.21 -0.05 1.51
CA LEU A 168 -29.80 -0.28 1.15
C LEU A 168 -29.40 -1.78 1.19
N ASN A 169 -29.76 -2.51 2.24
CA ASN A 169 -29.44 -3.93 2.36
C ASN A 169 -30.03 -4.77 1.21
N LYS A 170 -31.26 -4.47 0.79
CA LYS A 170 -31.94 -5.13 -0.33
C LYS A 170 -31.29 -4.75 -1.66
N ILE A 171 -30.86 -3.50 -1.81
CA ILE A 171 -30.13 -3.02 -2.99
C ILE A 171 -28.81 -3.79 -3.13
N LEU A 172 -28.04 -3.92 -2.04
CA LEU A 172 -26.78 -4.66 -2.02
C LEU A 172 -26.97 -6.15 -2.32
N GLN A 173 -28.03 -6.78 -1.79
CA GLN A 173 -28.35 -8.18 -2.07
C GLN A 173 -28.75 -8.44 -3.53
N ASN A 174 -29.31 -7.43 -4.20
CA ASN A 174 -29.73 -7.52 -5.59
C ASN A 174 -28.61 -7.15 -6.59
N LYS A 175 -27.45 -6.69 -6.11
CA LYS A 175 -26.30 -6.39 -6.98
C LYS A 175 -25.76 -7.65 -7.64
N GLN A 176 -25.27 -7.51 -8.87
CA GLN A 176 -24.71 -8.59 -9.66
C GLN A 176 -23.53 -8.07 -10.49
N GLY A 177 -22.55 -8.94 -10.74
CA GLY A 177 -21.38 -8.58 -11.53
C GLY A 177 -20.44 -7.62 -10.80
N ASP A 178 -19.61 -6.92 -11.56
CA ASP A 178 -18.62 -6.00 -11.02
C ASP A 178 -19.27 -4.64 -10.73
N VAL A 179 -19.22 -4.20 -9.48
CA VAL A 179 -19.76 -2.92 -9.01
C VAL A 179 -18.60 -2.05 -8.50
N ASN A 180 -18.53 -0.81 -8.97
CA ASN A 180 -17.49 0.12 -8.60
C ASN A 180 -17.99 1.06 -7.49
N TYR A 181 -17.38 1.02 -6.32
CA TYR A 181 -17.67 1.94 -5.23
C TYR A 181 -16.61 3.03 -5.14
N LEU A 182 -17.05 4.23 -4.78
CA LEU A 182 -16.22 5.36 -4.41
C LEU A 182 -16.55 5.80 -2.98
N PHE A 183 -15.49 6.04 -2.21
CA PHE A 183 -15.53 6.61 -0.88
C PHE A 183 -14.72 7.90 -0.83
N TYR A 184 -15.28 8.94 -0.21
CA TYR A 184 -14.59 10.23 -0.10
C TYR A 184 -15.07 11.02 1.13
N ASN A 185 -14.22 11.92 1.63
CA ASN A 185 -14.52 12.82 2.74
C ASN A 185 -14.80 14.25 2.25
N SER A 186 -15.73 14.95 2.90
CA SER A 186 -15.92 16.39 2.72
C SER A 186 -16.51 17.00 3.99
N GLY A 187 -15.85 18.03 4.51
CA GLY A 187 -16.16 18.59 5.82
C GLY A 187 -16.14 17.52 6.90
N LYS A 188 -17.21 17.43 7.70
CA LYS A 188 -17.38 16.38 8.74
C LYS A 188 -18.07 15.12 8.22
N SER A 189 -18.21 14.98 6.90
CA SER A 189 -18.95 13.88 6.29
C SER A 189 -18.04 12.93 5.54
N PHE A 190 -18.41 11.65 5.56
CA PHE A 190 -17.83 10.58 4.74
C PHE A 190 -18.92 9.97 3.88
N PHE A 191 -18.65 9.82 2.60
CA PHE A 191 -19.62 9.47 1.58
C PHE A 191 -19.26 8.12 0.97
N TRP A 192 -20.29 7.34 0.67
CA TRP A 192 -20.21 6.10 -0.09
C TRP A 192 -21.13 6.22 -1.30
N THR A 193 -20.57 6.14 -2.50
CA THR A 193 -21.32 6.20 -3.76
C THR A 193 -20.94 5.03 -4.68
N GLU A 194 -21.80 4.75 -5.65
CA GLU A 194 -21.58 3.80 -6.72
C GLU A 194 -21.25 4.55 -8.00
N LEU A 195 -20.13 4.22 -8.63
CA LEU A 195 -19.64 4.88 -9.84
C LEU A 195 -20.31 4.32 -11.08
N GLY A 196 -20.63 5.20 -12.04
CA GLY A 196 -21.17 4.81 -13.34
C GLY A 196 -22.68 4.55 -13.33
N VAL A 197 -23.33 4.74 -12.19
CA VAL A 197 -24.80 4.81 -12.09
C VAL A 197 -25.16 6.28 -12.00
N LYS A 198 -26.13 6.75 -12.81
CA LYS A 198 -26.65 8.13 -12.73
C LYS A 198 -27.51 8.32 -11.47
N ALA A 199 -26.96 8.04 -10.30
CA ALA A 199 -27.60 8.20 -9.01
C ALA A 199 -27.45 9.66 -8.56
N LYS A 200 -28.55 10.30 -8.19
CA LYS A 200 -28.55 11.67 -7.66
C LYS A 200 -28.02 11.76 -6.23
N GLU A 201 -28.07 10.65 -5.48
CA GLU A 201 -27.72 10.60 -4.06
C GLU A 201 -26.70 9.48 -3.79
N PRO A 202 -25.80 9.68 -2.80
CA PRO A 202 -24.86 8.64 -2.38
C PRO A 202 -25.61 7.49 -1.68
N LEU A 203 -25.07 6.26 -1.74
CA LEU A 203 -25.59 5.09 -1.03
C LEU A 203 -25.69 5.35 0.48
N ALA A 204 -24.65 6.00 1.04
CA ALA A 204 -24.66 6.45 2.42
C ALA A 204 -23.80 7.71 2.62
N ARG A 205 -24.19 8.52 3.60
CA ARG A 205 -23.45 9.64 4.16
C ARG A 205 -23.40 9.48 5.68
N ILE A 206 -22.19 9.44 6.21
CA ILE A 206 -21.92 9.43 7.65
C ILE A 206 -21.42 10.82 8.04
N THR A 207 -21.95 11.40 9.11
CA THR A 207 -21.45 12.66 9.68
C THR A 207 -20.87 12.38 11.05
N PHE A 208 -19.72 13.00 11.32
CA PHE A 208 -18.97 12.84 12.56
C PHE A 208 -18.93 14.14 13.35
N SER A 209 -18.49 14.05 14.61
CA SER A 209 -18.20 15.24 15.42
C SER A 209 -16.84 15.87 15.08
N ALA A 210 -15.89 15.06 14.59
CA ALA A 210 -14.57 15.44 14.10
C ALA A 210 -14.49 15.43 12.56
N PHE A 211 -13.42 15.99 11.99
CA PHE A 211 -13.20 16.01 10.54
C PHE A 211 -12.43 14.77 10.10
N PRO A 212 -12.99 13.93 9.20
CA PRO A 212 -12.22 12.91 8.51
C PRO A 212 -11.19 13.56 7.59
N THR A 213 -9.93 13.13 7.69
CA THR A 213 -8.77 13.74 6.99
C THR A 213 -8.19 12.82 5.93
N CYS A 214 -8.28 11.51 6.14
CA CYS A 214 -7.75 10.48 5.25
C CYS A 214 -8.47 9.15 5.50
N HIS A 215 -8.42 8.25 4.54
CA HIS A 215 -9.01 6.92 4.64
C HIS A 215 -8.36 5.97 3.64
N ASP A 216 -8.47 4.67 3.90
CA ASP A 216 -8.03 3.65 2.96
C ASP A 216 -8.86 2.37 3.06
N ILE A 217 -8.93 1.64 1.95
CA ILE A 217 -9.75 0.44 1.78
C ILE A 217 -8.85 -0.78 1.75
N ASN A 218 -9.16 -1.79 2.56
CA ASN A 218 -8.46 -3.07 2.49
C ASN A 218 -8.93 -3.84 1.24
N LYS A 219 -8.06 -3.92 0.24
CA LYS A 219 -8.35 -4.64 -1.00
C LYS A 219 -8.33 -6.16 -0.82
N ASP A 220 -7.59 -6.67 0.17
CA ASP A 220 -7.44 -8.11 0.42
C ASP A 220 -8.65 -8.73 1.12
N THR A 221 -9.40 -7.94 1.90
CA THR A 221 -10.64 -8.41 2.56
C THR A 221 -11.92 -8.09 1.80
N ALA A 222 -11.82 -7.32 0.71
CA ALA A 222 -12.95 -6.85 -0.06
C ALA A 222 -13.73 -8.00 -0.72
N SER A 223 -15.04 -8.05 -0.44
CA SER A 223 -15.97 -9.03 -1.01
C SER A 223 -17.39 -8.46 -1.02
N SER A 224 -18.34 -9.18 -1.62
CA SER A 224 -19.76 -8.81 -1.56
C SER A 224 -20.38 -8.88 -0.16
N THR A 225 -19.64 -9.36 0.85
CA THR A 225 -20.14 -9.59 2.22
C THR A 225 -19.33 -8.93 3.33
N CYS A 226 -18.19 -8.32 2.98
CA CYS A 226 -17.26 -7.69 3.90
C CYS A 226 -16.42 -6.68 3.12
N LEU A 227 -16.27 -5.48 3.67
CA LEU A 227 -15.36 -4.47 3.15
C LEU A 227 -14.76 -3.70 4.31
N ASP A 228 -13.44 -3.78 4.52
CA ASP A 228 -12.81 -3.04 5.61
C ASP A 228 -12.30 -1.69 5.14
N ILE A 229 -12.76 -0.62 5.79
CA ILE A 229 -12.31 0.75 5.55
C ILE A 229 -11.80 1.31 6.88
N VAL A 230 -10.63 1.93 6.87
CA VAL A 230 -10.18 2.74 8.02
C VAL A 230 -10.28 4.21 7.65
N ILE A 231 -10.85 5.01 8.55
CA ILE A 231 -11.02 6.46 8.43
C ILE A 231 -10.24 7.13 9.55
N GLY A 232 -9.34 8.04 9.21
CA GLY A 232 -8.57 8.85 10.14
C GLY A 232 -9.13 10.25 10.30
N PHE A 233 -8.91 10.82 11.48
CA PHE A 233 -9.51 12.08 11.87
C PHE A 233 -8.45 13.09 12.31
N ASN A 234 -8.84 14.37 12.30
CA ASN A 234 -7.99 15.46 12.74
C ASN A 234 -7.66 15.45 14.24
N THR A 235 -8.33 14.59 15.02
CA THR A 235 -8.08 14.37 16.45
C THR A 235 -7.13 13.21 16.73
N GLY A 236 -6.64 12.52 15.69
CA GLY A 236 -5.89 11.27 15.79
C GLY A 236 -6.76 10.02 15.97
N ASP A 237 -8.06 10.19 16.26
CA ASP A 237 -9.02 9.08 16.31
C ASP A 237 -9.05 8.32 14.96
N LEU A 238 -9.39 7.04 15.04
CA LEU A 238 -9.58 6.17 13.88
C LEU A 238 -10.94 5.46 13.97
N ILE A 239 -11.54 5.17 12.82
CA ILE A 239 -12.70 4.28 12.70
C ILE A 239 -12.36 3.15 11.73
N TRP A 240 -12.48 1.91 12.20
CA TRP A 240 -12.62 0.75 11.32
C TRP A 240 -14.10 0.54 11.03
N PHE A 241 -14.48 0.63 9.75
CA PHE A 241 -15.85 0.60 9.26
C PHE A 241 -16.04 -0.49 8.20
N ASP A 242 -17.12 -1.25 8.35
CA ASP A 242 -17.66 -2.14 7.33
C ASP A 242 -19.02 -1.61 6.83
N PRO A 243 -19.06 -0.97 5.64
CA PRO A 243 -20.29 -0.42 5.08
C PRO A 243 -21.31 -1.49 4.67
N ILE A 244 -20.86 -2.71 4.33
CA ILE A 244 -21.74 -3.78 3.86
C ILE A 244 -22.56 -4.33 5.03
N SER A 245 -21.94 -4.55 6.18
CA SER A 245 -22.66 -4.97 7.40
C SER A 245 -23.20 -3.82 8.24
N GLY A 246 -22.81 -2.57 7.94
CA GLY A 246 -23.19 -1.40 8.73
C GLY A 246 -22.60 -1.45 10.13
N ARG A 247 -21.34 -1.88 10.26
CA ARG A 247 -20.68 -2.01 11.56
C ARG A 247 -19.39 -1.23 11.64
N TYR A 248 -19.03 -0.78 12.83
CA TYR A 248 -17.78 -0.07 13.07
C TYR A 248 -17.18 -0.31 14.46
N VAL A 249 -15.90 0.03 14.61
CA VAL A 249 -15.14 0.09 15.86
C VAL A 249 -14.30 1.37 15.83
N ARG A 250 -14.15 2.03 16.98
CA ARG A 250 -13.21 3.13 17.15
C ARG A 250 -11.87 2.59 17.64
N ILE A 251 -10.80 3.07 17.04
CA ILE A 251 -9.40 2.79 17.39
C ILE A 251 -8.73 4.13 17.74
N ASN A 252 -7.71 4.12 18.59
CA ASN A 252 -7.05 5.29 19.16
C ASN A 252 -8.06 6.28 19.78
N LYS A 253 -9.00 5.73 20.56
CA LYS A 253 -10.15 6.47 21.06
C LYS A 253 -9.69 7.64 21.96
N GLN A 254 -10.13 8.87 21.66
CA GLN A 254 -9.70 10.10 22.35
C GLN A 254 -8.19 10.38 22.24
N GLY A 255 -7.51 9.82 21.23
CA GLY A 255 -6.08 10.02 21.02
C GLY A 255 -5.20 9.41 22.12
N CYS A 256 -5.61 8.27 22.69
CA CYS A 256 -4.90 7.60 23.78
C CYS A 256 -3.50 7.07 23.39
N ILE A 257 -3.24 6.90 22.10
CA ILE A 257 -1.95 6.53 21.50
C ILE A 257 -1.31 7.77 20.87
N SER A 258 -2.06 8.50 20.04
CA SER A 258 -1.63 9.78 19.45
C SER A 258 -2.84 10.71 19.31
N ASN A 259 -2.71 11.95 19.75
CA ASN A 259 -3.73 12.99 19.58
C ASN A 259 -3.45 13.92 18.39
N SER A 260 -2.40 13.63 17.62
CA SER A 260 -2.04 14.39 16.42
C SER A 260 -2.91 13.99 15.22
N ALA A 261 -3.26 14.96 14.37
CA ALA A 261 -4.11 14.73 13.22
C ALA A 261 -3.55 13.66 12.28
N CYS A 262 -4.38 12.71 11.87
CA CYS A 262 -4.02 11.74 10.84
C CYS A 262 -3.84 12.45 9.49
N THR A 263 -2.74 12.18 8.79
CA THR A 263 -2.45 12.79 7.50
C THR A 263 -2.64 11.83 6.34
N ALA A 264 -2.30 10.55 6.52
CA ALA A 264 -2.56 9.48 5.55
C ALA A 264 -2.67 8.11 6.24
N ILE A 265 -3.38 7.19 5.57
CA ILE A 265 -3.59 5.81 6.02
C ILE A 265 -3.29 4.88 4.85
N LYS A 266 -2.60 3.77 5.12
CA LYS A 266 -2.39 2.69 4.15
C LYS A 266 -2.54 1.34 4.82
N TRP A 267 -3.35 0.46 4.25
CA TRP A 267 -3.30 -0.96 4.60
C TRP A 267 -1.96 -1.57 4.18
N VAL A 268 -1.41 -2.45 5.00
CA VAL A 268 -0.23 -3.22 4.61
C VAL A 268 -0.65 -4.21 3.52
N PRO A 269 -0.05 -4.17 2.30
CA PRO A 269 -0.45 -5.06 1.22
C PRO A 269 -0.33 -6.54 1.62
N GLY A 270 -1.35 -7.33 1.32
CA GLY A 270 -1.44 -8.74 1.71
C GLY A 270 -1.87 -8.98 3.15
N SER A 271 -2.07 -7.93 3.96
CA SER A 271 -2.50 -8.06 5.36
C SER A 271 -4.01 -7.84 5.51
N PRO A 272 -4.73 -8.79 6.13
CA PRO A 272 -6.15 -8.61 6.41
C PRO A 272 -6.43 -7.69 7.59
N SER A 273 -5.44 -7.37 8.44
CA SER A 273 -5.66 -6.67 9.71
C SER A 273 -4.74 -5.49 10.00
N VAL A 274 -3.55 -5.45 9.38
CA VAL A 274 -2.52 -4.48 9.70
C VAL A 274 -2.57 -3.28 8.75
N PHE A 275 -2.46 -2.08 9.30
CA PHE A 275 -2.38 -0.83 8.55
C PHE A 275 -1.45 0.16 9.25
N ILE A 276 -0.97 1.15 8.50
CA ILE A 276 -0.14 2.24 9.01
C ILE A 276 -0.87 3.58 8.90
N VAL A 277 -0.58 4.47 9.84
CA VAL A 277 -1.15 5.82 9.91
C VAL A 277 -0.04 6.82 10.12
N SER A 278 0.05 7.84 9.28
CA SER A 278 0.94 8.97 9.50
C SER A 278 0.21 10.12 10.20
N HIS A 279 0.97 10.90 10.98
CA HIS A 279 0.45 11.99 11.78
C HIS A 279 1.19 13.31 11.54
N ALA A 280 0.49 14.41 11.78
CA ALA A 280 0.99 15.78 11.62
C ALA A 280 2.10 16.16 12.63
N ASP A 281 2.41 15.30 13.59
CA ASP A 281 3.53 15.48 14.52
C ASP A 281 4.84 14.83 14.03
N GLY A 282 4.84 14.23 12.83
CA GLY A 282 6.03 13.61 12.25
C GLY A 282 6.19 12.13 12.57
N THR A 283 5.13 11.47 13.04
CA THR A 283 5.13 10.04 13.39
C THR A 283 4.37 9.20 12.36
N ILE A 284 4.77 7.93 12.25
CA ILE A 284 4.03 6.87 11.57
C ILE A 284 3.79 5.76 12.61
N ILE A 285 2.55 5.31 12.73
CA ILE A 285 2.15 4.29 13.71
C ILE A 285 1.55 3.10 12.97
N VAL A 286 2.01 1.90 13.33
CA VAL A 286 1.49 0.64 12.81
C VAL A 286 0.39 0.15 13.75
N TYR A 287 -0.77 -0.18 13.21
CA TYR A 287 -1.93 -0.68 13.95
C TYR A 287 -2.37 -2.04 13.44
N ASP A 288 -2.99 -2.82 14.33
CA ASP A 288 -3.74 -4.02 13.98
C ASP A 288 -5.20 -3.80 14.38
N LYS A 289 -6.11 -3.90 13.40
CA LYS A 289 -7.56 -3.63 13.61
C LYS A 289 -8.20 -4.53 14.67
N GLU A 290 -7.58 -5.68 14.97
CA GLU A 290 -8.10 -6.67 15.92
C GLU A 290 -7.58 -6.48 17.35
N ARG A 291 -6.54 -5.67 17.55
CA ARG A 291 -5.93 -5.43 18.87
C ARG A 291 -6.66 -4.32 19.62
N GLU A 292 -6.66 -4.43 20.94
CA GLU A 292 -7.15 -3.37 21.82
C GLU A 292 -6.09 -2.27 21.98
N ASP A 293 -6.53 -1.03 22.15
CA ASP A 293 -5.62 0.09 22.40
C ASP A 293 -5.09 0.08 23.83
N SER A 294 -3.82 0.42 23.99
CA SER A 294 -3.22 0.75 25.27
C SER A 294 -2.74 2.19 25.25
N SER A 295 -2.70 2.84 26.42
CA SER A 295 -1.90 4.06 26.54
C SER A 295 -0.45 3.74 26.17
N PHE A 296 0.14 4.64 25.40
CA PHE A 296 1.49 4.52 24.88
C PHE A 296 2.22 5.85 25.09
N VAL A 297 3.47 5.77 25.51
CA VAL A 297 4.37 6.93 25.62
C VAL A 297 5.60 6.62 24.77
N PRO A 298 5.82 7.37 23.67
CA PRO A 298 7.02 7.21 22.84
C PRO A 298 8.29 7.36 23.68
N GLN A 299 9.31 6.55 23.42
CA GLN A 299 10.62 6.70 24.04
C GLN A 299 11.59 7.27 23.02
N ALA A 300 12.02 8.52 23.22
CA ALA A 300 13.17 9.03 22.48
C ALA A 300 14.40 8.20 22.85
N PRO A 301 15.25 7.81 21.88
CA PRO A 301 16.49 7.12 22.22
C PRO A 301 17.32 7.99 23.16
N PHE A 302 17.87 7.37 24.20
CA PHE A 302 18.82 8.02 25.08
C PHE A 302 20.00 8.52 24.24
N LYS A 303 20.19 9.83 24.12
CA LYS A 303 21.48 10.40 23.69
C LYS A 303 22.52 9.85 24.67
N ARG A 304 23.45 9.01 24.20
CA ARG A 304 24.65 8.69 24.98
C ARG A 304 25.40 10.01 25.14
N THR A 305 25.21 10.70 26.26
CA THR A 305 26.15 11.73 26.67
C THR A 305 27.49 11.02 26.81
N ALA A 306 28.45 11.40 25.96
CA ALA A 306 29.83 10.99 26.16
C ALA A 306 30.25 11.53 27.54
N VAL A 307 30.32 10.64 28.53
CA VAL A 307 30.89 10.95 29.82
C VAL A 307 32.38 11.16 29.56
N HIS A 308 32.79 12.42 29.41
CA HIS A 308 34.19 12.77 29.57
C HIS A 308 34.60 12.42 31.01
N PRO A 309 35.71 11.70 31.24
CA PRO A 309 36.19 11.44 32.58
C PRO A 309 36.55 12.79 33.25
N PRO A 310 36.28 12.97 34.55
CA PRO A 310 36.54 14.22 35.22
C PRO A 310 38.05 14.45 35.36
N SER A 311 38.57 15.45 34.64
CA SER A 311 39.88 16.03 34.95
C SER A 311 39.76 16.87 36.22
N GLN A 312 40.54 16.50 37.23
CA GLN A 312 40.64 17.21 38.50
C GLN A 312 41.22 18.62 38.33
N SER A 313 40.50 19.62 38.84
CA SER A 313 40.93 20.91 39.40
C SER A 313 39.66 21.78 39.43
N GLY A 314 39.30 22.57 40.44
CA GLY A 314 40.02 23.14 41.56
C GLY A 314 39.44 24.55 41.73
N SER A 315 38.66 24.74 42.80
CA SER A 315 38.17 26.02 43.35
C SER A 315 36.93 26.71 42.74
N SER A 316 36.25 27.35 43.69
CA SER A 316 34.91 27.92 43.78
C SER A 316 34.72 29.26 43.07
N ASN A 317 33.51 29.52 42.56
CA ASN A 317 32.67 30.65 43.04
C ASN A 317 31.26 30.66 42.42
N SER A 318 30.35 31.22 43.21
CA SER A 318 28.90 31.40 43.01
C SER A 318 28.51 32.25 41.80
N SER A 319 27.43 31.86 41.09
CA SER A 319 26.31 32.76 40.70
C SER A 319 25.24 32.03 39.87
N THR A 320 23.98 32.19 40.31
CA THR A 320 22.67 32.15 39.61
C THR A 320 22.36 31.11 38.52
N PRO A 321 21.19 30.44 38.57
CA PRO A 321 20.74 29.53 37.51
C PRO A 321 20.29 30.36 36.29
N SER A 322 21.14 30.43 35.27
CA SER A 322 20.73 30.89 33.95
C SER A 322 20.05 29.74 33.21
N GLU A 323 18.97 30.11 32.54
CA GLU A 323 18.06 29.26 31.79
C GLU A 323 18.80 28.24 30.91
N ILE A 324 18.25 27.03 30.86
CA ILE A 324 18.66 25.98 29.94
C ILE A 324 18.54 26.53 28.52
N ALA A 325 19.66 27.02 27.99
CA ALA A 325 19.82 27.24 26.56
C ALA A 325 19.72 25.84 25.92
N VAL A 326 18.51 25.51 25.47
CA VAL A 326 18.29 24.45 24.50
C VAL A 326 19.09 24.87 23.27
N SER A 327 20.31 24.36 23.14
CA SER A 327 21.05 24.48 21.91
C SER A 327 20.14 23.93 20.82
N SER A 328 19.79 24.79 19.88
CA SER A 328 19.14 24.44 18.62
C SER A 328 20.10 23.61 17.79
N GLU A 329 20.38 22.38 18.23
CA GLU A 329 20.97 21.36 17.37
C GLU A 329 20.03 21.19 16.18
N GLY A 330 20.49 21.65 15.02
CA GLY A 330 19.80 21.46 13.74
C GLY A 330 19.47 19.99 13.56
N TRP A 331 18.23 19.71 13.17
CA TRP A 331 17.80 18.34 12.89
C TRP A 331 18.57 17.81 11.69
N ASP A 332 19.27 16.69 11.87
CA ASP A 332 19.92 15.98 10.77
C ASP A 332 18.87 15.14 10.03
N PRO A 333 18.64 15.36 8.72
CA PRO A 333 17.76 14.51 7.92
C PRO A 333 18.17 13.03 7.86
N LEU A 334 19.43 12.73 8.22
CA LEU A 334 19.99 11.38 8.36
C LEU A 334 19.88 10.79 9.76
N GLU A 335 19.44 11.56 10.78
CA GLU A 335 19.10 10.96 12.06
C GLU A 335 18.07 9.84 11.79
N SER A 336 18.49 8.61 12.09
CA SER A 336 17.74 7.40 11.79
C SER A 336 16.32 7.49 12.33
N ILE A 337 15.36 6.91 11.60
CA ILE A 337 13.99 6.74 12.10
C ILE A 337 14.06 6.12 13.50
N PHE A 338 13.41 6.77 14.46
CA PHE A 338 13.36 6.25 15.82
C PHE A 338 12.15 5.33 15.96
N VAL A 339 12.42 4.04 15.94
CA VAL A 339 11.44 3.01 16.21
C VAL A 339 11.32 2.79 17.71
N THR A 340 10.13 3.04 18.25
CA THR A 340 9.78 2.60 19.60
C THR A 340 8.89 1.36 19.47
N VAL A 341 9.46 0.18 19.72
CA VAL A 341 8.66 -1.03 19.92
C VAL A 341 8.12 -0.98 21.36
N PRO A 342 6.80 -0.94 21.56
CA PRO A 342 6.29 -0.80 22.91
C PRO A 342 6.42 -2.08 23.75
N ARG A 343 6.55 -1.89 25.06
CA ARG A 343 7.10 -2.86 26.02
C ARG A 343 6.17 -4.05 26.37
N TRP A 344 5.19 -4.41 25.55
CA TRP A 344 4.34 -5.58 25.85
C TRP A 344 5.04 -6.92 25.60
N GLN A 345 6.25 -6.93 25.05
CA GLN A 345 7.11 -8.11 25.06
C GLN A 345 7.58 -8.40 26.50
N PRO A 346 7.52 -9.65 26.97
CA PRO A 346 7.88 -9.98 28.34
C PRO A 346 9.37 -9.71 28.58
N ALA A 347 9.67 -8.58 29.22
CA ALA A 347 10.95 -8.40 29.89
C ALA A 347 11.04 -9.47 30.98
N ASN A 348 11.96 -10.41 30.80
CA ASN A 348 12.28 -11.51 31.71
C ASN A 348 11.16 -12.53 31.96
N ALA A 349 11.30 -13.71 31.35
CA ALA A 349 10.69 -14.94 31.86
C ALA A 349 11.35 -15.35 33.20
N ALA A 350 11.17 -14.52 34.24
CA ALA A 350 11.39 -14.93 35.61
C ALA A 350 10.14 -15.71 36.07
N ARG A 351 10.35 -16.97 36.44
CA ARG A 351 9.37 -17.93 36.93
C ARG A 351 8.39 -17.30 37.94
N GLY A 352 7.09 -17.43 37.67
CA GLY A 352 6.04 -17.20 38.67
C GLY A 352 4.66 -17.02 38.05
N LYS A 353 3.73 -17.95 38.31
CA LYS A 353 2.35 -18.03 37.81
C LYS A 353 1.56 -16.72 37.91
N ALA A 354 0.97 -16.27 36.79
CA ALA A 354 -0.36 -15.65 36.77
C ALA A 354 -0.95 -15.73 35.34
N ASP A 355 -2.05 -16.46 35.26
CA ASP A 355 -2.74 -16.97 34.08
C ASP A 355 -3.72 -15.92 33.51
N ARG A 356 -3.18 -14.93 32.79
CA ARG A 356 -3.95 -14.11 31.86
C ARG A 356 -3.05 -13.79 30.67
N GLU A 357 -3.18 -14.64 29.66
CA GLU A 357 -2.61 -14.51 28.32
C GLU A 357 -2.56 -13.03 27.91
N LYS A 358 -1.35 -12.47 27.88
CA LYS A 358 -1.06 -11.05 27.62
C LYS A 358 -1.43 -10.75 26.17
N THR A 359 -2.68 -10.35 25.91
CA THR A 359 -3.16 -9.99 24.57
C THR A 359 -2.32 -8.84 24.02
N ALA A 360 -1.79 -9.01 22.82
CA ALA A 360 -1.05 -7.97 22.12
C ALA A 360 -1.97 -6.74 21.92
N LYS A 361 -1.42 -5.54 22.15
CA LYS A 361 -2.15 -4.27 22.08
C LYS A 361 -1.65 -3.37 20.95
N ASN A 362 -2.41 -2.33 20.65
CA ASN A 362 -1.99 -1.21 19.82
C ASN A 362 -1.30 -0.11 20.66
N PRO A 363 -0.40 0.71 20.07
CA PRO A 363 0.12 0.59 18.68
C PRO A 363 0.90 -0.72 18.50
N MET A 364 1.24 -1.18 17.30
CA MET A 364 2.16 -2.33 17.11
C MET A 364 3.61 -1.89 17.02
N SER A 365 3.85 -0.78 16.33
CA SER A 365 5.12 -0.09 16.27
C SER A 365 4.87 1.40 16.10
N HIS A 366 5.82 2.21 16.52
CA HIS A 366 5.78 3.66 16.45
C HIS A 366 7.10 4.19 15.87
N TRP A 367 7.03 4.87 14.74
CA TRP A 367 8.16 5.42 14.01
C TRP A 367 8.15 6.94 14.12
N LYS A 368 9.17 7.53 14.73
CA LYS A 368 9.41 8.97 14.63
C LYS A 368 10.29 9.23 13.40
N VAL A 369 9.70 9.86 12.39
CA VAL A 369 10.30 10.01 11.05
C VAL A 369 10.80 11.44 10.82
N SER A 370 10.12 12.45 11.38
CA SER A 370 10.55 13.85 11.32
C SER A 370 10.14 14.62 12.58
N LYS A 371 10.81 15.76 12.83
CA LYS A 371 10.36 16.78 13.80
C LYS A 371 9.21 17.63 13.25
N ARG A 372 8.99 17.64 11.94
CA ARG A 372 7.87 18.32 11.26
C ARG A 372 6.80 17.30 10.86
N GLY A 373 5.63 17.77 10.43
CA GLY A 373 4.52 16.87 10.10
C GLY A 373 4.83 15.96 8.91
N VAL A 374 4.41 14.69 8.99
CA VAL A 374 4.37 13.81 7.81
C VAL A 374 3.13 14.21 7.00
N VAL A 375 3.31 14.58 5.75
CA VAL A 375 2.25 15.08 4.88
C VAL A 375 1.46 13.94 4.24
N ASP A 376 2.15 12.92 3.75
CA ASP A 376 1.55 11.79 3.04
C ASP A 376 2.47 10.56 3.09
N ILE A 377 1.88 9.38 2.89
CA ILE A 377 2.59 8.09 2.85
C ILE A 377 2.07 7.19 1.73
N ALA A 378 2.97 6.40 1.15
CA ALA A 378 2.64 5.35 0.21
C ALA A 378 3.36 4.05 0.59
N TYR A 379 2.68 2.92 0.40
CA TYR A 379 3.24 1.59 0.61
C TYR A 379 3.55 0.97 -0.75
N SER A 380 4.69 0.32 -0.90
CA SER A 380 4.98 -0.49 -2.09
C SER A 380 4.11 -1.75 -2.10
N ASN A 381 3.63 -2.17 -3.28
CA ASN A 381 2.72 -3.32 -3.40
C ASN A 381 3.33 -4.66 -2.94
N ASP A 382 4.66 -4.76 -2.88
CA ASP A 382 5.39 -5.92 -2.33
C ASP A 382 5.50 -5.89 -0.79
N ALA A 383 4.89 -4.90 -0.14
CA ALA A 383 4.88 -4.67 1.30
C ALA A 383 6.28 -4.52 1.94
N ARG A 384 7.31 -4.19 1.15
CA ARG A 384 8.67 -4.02 1.65
C ARG A 384 8.99 -2.58 2.04
N LEU A 385 8.58 -1.60 1.23
CA LEU A 385 9.00 -0.21 1.36
C LEU A 385 7.82 0.70 1.68
N VAL A 386 8.06 1.68 2.55
CA VAL A 386 7.17 2.80 2.81
C VAL A 386 7.86 4.09 2.39
N ALA A 387 7.19 4.88 1.57
CA ALA A 387 7.63 6.22 1.19
C ALA A 387 6.85 7.22 2.03
N ALA A 388 7.57 8.11 2.72
CA ALA A 388 6.98 9.14 3.57
C ALA A 388 7.53 10.51 3.20
N VAL A 389 6.63 11.46 2.94
CA VAL A 389 6.99 12.86 2.67
C VAL A 389 6.65 13.73 3.87
N SER A 390 7.55 14.62 4.24
CA SER A 390 7.40 15.46 5.43
C SER A 390 7.54 16.95 5.09
N GLU A 391 6.99 17.81 5.95
CA GLU A 391 7.08 19.27 5.83
C GLU A 391 8.52 19.82 5.92
N ASP A 392 9.48 18.99 6.32
CA ASP A 392 10.92 19.31 6.28
C ASP A 392 11.53 19.23 4.86
N GLY A 393 10.72 18.92 3.85
CA GLY A 393 11.16 18.84 2.45
C GLY A 393 11.87 17.55 2.09
N CYS A 394 11.83 16.53 2.96
CA CYS A 394 12.44 15.24 2.67
C CYS A 394 11.40 14.18 2.29
N LEU A 395 11.74 13.38 1.28
CA LEU A 395 11.15 12.08 1.00
C LEU A 395 12.02 11.02 1.69
N ARG A 396 11.42 10.17 2.52
CA ARG A 396 12.10 9.07 3.20
C ARG A 396 11.57 7.74 2.69
N ILE A 397 12.48 6.85 2.31
CA ILE A 397 12.20 5.46 1.95
C ILE A 397 12.58 4.60 3.14
N ILE A 398 11.61 3.84 3.65
CA ILE A 398 11.68 3.08 4.90
C ILE A 398 11.50 1.62 4.56
N ASP A 399 12.39 0.75 5.03
CA ASP A 399 12.16 -0.69 4.99
C ASP A 399 11.17 -1.03 6.11
N ALA A 400 9.98 -1.49 5.74
CA ALA A 400 8.90 -1.74 6.68
C ALA A 400 9.08 -3.04 7.48
N LEU A 401 9.91 -3.97 7.01
CA LEU A 401 10.24 -5.20 7.71
C LEU A 401 11.28 -4.94 8.81
N GLN A 402 12.31 -4.17 8.46
CA GLN A 402 13.38 -3.81 9.39
C GLN A 402 13.03 -2.58 10.24
N GLU A 403 11.99 -1.85 9.85
CA GLU A 403 11.58 -0.57 10.42
C GLU A 403 12.72 0.46 10.41
N SER A 404 13.55 0.44 9.36
CA SER A 404 14.77 1.24 9.24
C SER A 404 14.71 2.20 8.05
N LEU A 405 15.43 3.32 8.14
CA LEU A 405 15.57 4.27 7.03
C LEU A 405 16.54 3.70 5.99
N VAL A 406 16.14 3.70 4.72
CA VAL A 406 16.96 3.26 3.59
C VAL A 406 17.56 4.47 2.86
N ASP A 407 16.70 5.36 2.37
CA ASP A 407 17.10 6.56 1.61
C ASP A 407 16.33 7.80 2.10
N CYS A 408 16.99 8.95 2.06
CA CYS A 408 16.41 10.26 2.34
C CYS A 408 16.75 11.22 1.19
N PHE A 409 15.74 11.71 0.48
CA PHE A 409 15.88 12.62 -0.65
C PHE A 409 15.38 14.01 -0.30
N ALA A 410 16.19 15.03 -0.54
CA ALA A 410 15.76 16.41 -0.41
C ALA A 410 14.97 16.89 -1.64
N SER A 411 13.94 17.69 -1.39
CA SER A 411 13.24 18.47 -2.41
C SER A 411 14.16 19.54 -3.01
N TYR A 412 13.83 19.99 -4.22
CA TYR A 412 14.56 21.10 -4.84
C TYR A 412 14.26 22.42 -4.12
N PHE A 413 13.00 22.64 -3.76
CA PHE A 413 12.55 23.76 -2.94
C PHE A 413 11.24 23.40 -2.22
N GLY A 414 11.03 23.96 -1.03
CA GLY A 414 9.80 23.75 -0.25
C GLY A 414 9.59 22.29 0.18
N SER A 415 8.36 21.96 0.59
CA SER A 415 8.02 20.59 0.99
C SER A 415 7.45 19.74 -0.16
N PHE A 416 7.57 18.42 -0.03
CA PHE A 416 6.75 17.50 -0.82
C PHE A 416 5.35 17.43 -0.22
N THR A 417 4.34 17.33 -1.08
CA THR A 417 2.91 17.46 -0.73
C THR A 417 2.11 16.17 -0.92
N CYS A 418 2.61 15.24 -1.71
CA CYS A 418 1.97 13.97 -2.03
C CYS A 418 3.00 12.94 -2.50
N VAL A 419 2.68 11.66 -2.35
CA VAL A 419 3.57 10.56 -2.75
C VAL A 419 2.79 9.36 -3.31
N SER A 420 3.34 8.68 -4.31
CA SER A 420 2.74 7.47 -4.89
C SER A 420 3.79 6.48 -5.39
N PHE A 421 3.56 5.19 -5.15
CA PHE A 421 4.40 4.10 -5.64
C PHE A 421 3.90 3.56 -6.98
N SER A 422 4.83 3.14 -7.85
CA SER A 422 4.50 2.32 -9.00
C SER A 422 4.09 0.91 -8.55
N ASP A 423 3.23 0.26 -9.33
CA ASP A 423 2.71 -1.06 -8.96
C ASP A 423 3.80 -2.15 -8.85
N ASP A 424 4.93 -1.94 -9.53
CA ASP A 424 6.10 -2.81 -9.51
C ASP A 424 7.18 -2.40 -8.49
N ALA A 425 6.88 -1.44 -7.61
CA ALA A 425 7.73 -0.92 -6.53
C ALA A 425 9.07 -0.29 -6.97
N LYS A 426 9.29 -0.05 -8.28
CA LYS A 426 10.55 0.50 -8.80
C LYS A 426 10.64 2.02 -8.79
N PHE A 427 9.50 2.69 -8.80
CA PHE A 427 9.44 4.14 -8.90
C PHE A 427 8.54 4.75 -7.83
N VAL A 428 8.96 5.90 -7.33
CA VAL A 428 8.17 6.76 -6.46
C VAL A 428 7.97 8.09 -7.16
N LEU A 429 6.74 8.59 -7.14
CA LEU A 429 6.38 9.94 -7.56
C LEU A 429 6.18 10.80 -6.31
N THR A 430 6.70 12.02 -6.33
CA THR A 430 6.29 13.06 -5.38
C THR A 430 5.85 14.30 -6.12
N GLY A 431 4.85 14.99 -5.59
CA GLY A 431 4.55 16.38 -5.93
C GLY A 431 5.16 17.32 -4.88
N GLY A 432 5.54 18.53 -5.29
CA GLY A 432 6.17 19.51 -4.39
C GLY A 432 5.54 20.89 -4.43
N GLN A 433 5.97 21.72 -3.48
CA GLN A 433 5.76 23.17 -3.43
C GLN A 433 6.65 23.94 -4.43
N ASP A 434 7.50 23.23 -5.16
CA ASP A 434 8.32 23.75 -6.26
C ASP A 434 7.62 23.62 -7.62
N ASP A 435 6.33 23.25 -7.63
CA ASP A 435 5.48 23.01 -8.80
C ASP A 435 5.92 21.82 -9.67
N LEU A 436 6.83 20.97 -9.17
CA LEU A 436 7.39 19.84 -9.92
C LEU A 436 6.87 18.50 -9.42
N VAL A 437 6.62 17.59 -10.35
CA VAL A 437 6.58 16.16 -10.02
C VAL A 437 7.99 15.61 -10.13
N THR A 438 8.48 14.95 -9.08
CA THR A 438 9.78 14.28 -9.09
C THR A 438 9.61 12.77 -9.15
N ILE A 439 10.38 12.10 -10.03
CA ILE A 439 10.39 10.66 -10.21
C ILE A 439 11.69 10.11 -9.61
N PHE A 440 11.57 9.25 -8.61
CA PHE A 440 12.67 8.56 -7.95
C PHE A 440 12.69 7.10 -8.38
N SER A 441 13.89 6.52 -8.55
CA SER A 441 14.05 5.08 -8.66
C SER A 441 14.50 4.51 -7.32
N THR A 442 13.73 3.56 -6.79
CA THR A 442 14.09 2.80 -5.58
C THR A 442 15.19 1.77 -5.84
N VAL A 443 15.34 1.34 -7.10
CA VAL A 443 16.38 0.39 -7.51
C VAL A 443 17.73 1.09 -7.69
N GLU A 444 17.73 2.26 -8.32
CA GLU A 444 18.97 3.05 -8.52
C GLU A 444 19.31 3.96 -7.34
N GLY A 445 18.36 4.17 -6.41
CA GLY A 445 18.54 5.06 -5.26
C GLY A 445 18.81 6.51 -5.66
N ARG A 446 18.11 7.04 -6.68
CA ARG A 446 18.31 8.43 -7.16
C ARG A 446 17.06 9.03 -7.80
N VAL A 447 17.09 10.36 -7.96
CA VAL A 447 16.15 11.07 -8.84
C VAL A 447 16.47 10.77 -10.30
N ILE A 448 15.48 10.30 -11.07
CA ILE A 448 15.65 9.96 -12.49
C ILE A 448 15.07 11.03 -13.42
N ALA A 449 14.01 11.72 -12.99
CA ALA A 449 13.37 12.76 -13.78
C ALA A 449 12.59 13.77 -12.93
N ARG A 450 12.36 14.95 -13.50
CA ARG A 450 11.37 15.93 -13.02
C ARG A 450 10.37 16.24 -14.12
N CYS A 451 9.15 16.60 -13.75
CA CYS A 451 8.07 16.87 -14.68
C CYS A 451 7.61 18.31 -14.47
N GLN A 452 7.73 19.12 -15.51
CA GLN A 452 7.43 20.55 -15.48
C GLN A 452 6.13 20.82 -16.24
N GLY A 453 5.15 21.45 -15.59
CA GLY A 453 3.85 21.77 -16.21
C GLY A 453 2.84 22.41 -15.28
N HIS A 454 2.89 22.08 -13.99
CA HIS A 454 2.14 22.83 -12.98
C HIS A 454 2.73 24.24 -12.81
N SER A 455 1.89 25.16 -12.34
CA SER A 455 2.24 26.56 -12.05
C SER A 455 1.82 26.97 -10.64
N SER A 456 1.60 25.97 -9.79
CA SER A 456 1.35 26.09 -8.35
C SER A 456 1.57 24.72 -7.71
N PHE A 457 1.38 24.64 -6.40
CA PHE A 457 1.68 23.46 -5.60
C PHE A 457 0.90 22.25 -6.09
N ILE A 458 1.60 21.12 -6.20
CA ILE A 458 0.98 19.87 -6.59
C ILE A 458 0.22 19.32 -5.39
N SER A 459 -1.00 18.82 -5.58
CA SER A 459 -1.86 18.37 -4.49
C SER A 459 -1.98 16.84 -4.42
N ALA A 460 -1.89 16.16 -5.57
CA ALA A 460 -1.88 14.70 -5.64
C ALA A 460 -1.22 14.17 -6.91
N VAL A 461 -0.65 12.99 -6.80
CA VAL A 461 -0.07 12.20 -7.90
C VAL A 461 -0.57 10.76 -7.83
N SER A 462 -0.81 10.13 -8.97
CA SER A 462 -1.27 8.73 -9.01
C SER A 462 -0.80 8.03 -10.27
N PHE A 463 -0.23 6.84 -10.13
CA PHE A 463 0.05 5.97 -11.28
C PHE A 463 -1.25 5.45 -11.89
N ASP A 464 -1.23 5.28 -13.22
CA ASP A 464 -2.29 4.60 -13.93
C ASP A 464 -1.97 3.08 -14.03
N PRO A 465 -2.67 2.22 -13.26
CA PRO A 465 -2.38 0.79 -13.24
C PRO A 465 -2.69 0.10 -14.58
N VAL A 466 -3.57 0.67 -15.41
CA VAL A 466 -3.98 0.09 -16.71
C VAL A 466 -2.93 0.35 -17.78
N ARG A 467 -2.24 1.49 -17.69
CA ARG A 467 -1.31 2.00 -18.71
C ARG A 467 0.14 1.95 -18.22
N THR A 468 0.40 1.07 -17.25
CA THR A 468 1.73 0.75 -16.77
C THR A 468 2.14 -0.60 -17.34
N ASP A 469 2.95 -0.55 -18.40
CA ASP A 469 3.61 -1.73 -18.96
C ASP A 469 4.99 -1.91 -18.29
N LYS A 470 5.65 -3.05 -18.52
CA LYS A 470 6.99 -3.34 -17.96
C LYS A 470 8.07 -2.28 -18.27
N ARG A 471 7.83 -1.39 -19.24
CA ARG A 471 8.81 -0.40 -19.72
C ARG A 471 8.27 1.03 -19.81
N SER A 472 6.95 1.22 -19.80
CA SER A 472 6.31 2.52 -19.98
C SER A 472 5.29 2.73 -18.88
N TYR A 473 5.33 3.90 -18.27
CA TYR A 473 4.49 4.26 -17.14
C TYR A 473 3.69 5.48 -17.53
N ARG A 474 2.40 5.45 -17.20
CA ARG A 474 1.53 6.62 -17.22
C ARG A 474 1.15 6.97 -15.80
N PHE A 475 1.12 8.26 -15.51
CA PHE A 475 0.61 8.77 -14.25
C PHE A 475 -0.08 10.11 -14.48
N GLY A 476 -0.86 10.53 -13.49
CA GLY A 476 -1.51 11.82 -13.47
C GLY A 476 -1.12 12.63 -12.25
N SER A 477 -1.19 13.95 -12.38
CA SER A 477 -1.04 14.90 -11.27
C SER A 477 -2.13 15.96 -11.32
N VAL A 478 -2.50 16.45 -10.14
CA VAL A 478 -3.38 17.61 -9.96
C VAL A 478 -2.76 18.58 -8.97
N GLY A 479 -3.04 19.88 -9.12
CA GLY A 479 -2.46 20.92 -8.27
C GLY A 479 -3.40 22.07 -7.98
N GLU A 480 -2.92 23.01 -7.17
CA GLU A 480 -3.60 24.25 -6.79
C GLU A 480 -3.76 25.24 -7.97
N ASP A 481 -3.13 24.93 -9.11
CA ASP A 481 -3.35 25.62 -10.38
C ASP A 481 -4.55 25.10 -11.17
N ASN A 482 -5.34 24.20 -10.58
CA ASN A 482 -6.52 23.56 -11.18
C ASN A 482 -6.23 22.82 -12.50
N LYS A 483 -4.98 22.41 -12.72
CA LYS A 483 -4.63 21.56 -13.85
C LYS A 483 -4.72 20.09 -13.46
N LEU A 484 -5.29 19.30 -14.35
CA LEU A 484 -5.04 17.88 -14.48
C LEU A 484 -3.97 17.70 -15.56
N ILE A 485 -2.85 17.07 -15.20
CA ILE A 485 -1.78 16.77 -16.14
C ILE A 485 -1.56 15.26 -16.20
N LEU A 486 -1.49 14.72 -17.42
CA LEU A 486 -1.06 13.33 -17.65
C LEU A 486 0.37 13.32 -18.15
N TRP A 487 1.13 12.32 -17.72
CA TRP A 487 2.54 12.17 -18.01
C TRP A 487 2.83 10.74 -18.44
N ASP A 488 3.74 10.60 -19.41
CA ASP A 488 4.28 9.32 -19.81
C ASP A 488 5.79 9.34 -19.67
N PHE A 489 6.36 8.25 -19.20
CA PHE A 489 7.79 8.02 -19.30
C PHE A 489 8.12 6.57 -19.59
N SER A 490 9.24 6.36 -20.28
CA SER A 490 9.82 5.03 -20.43
C SER A 490 11.04 4.89 -19.55
N ALA A 491 11.05 3.87 -18.69
CA ALA A 491 12.17 3.57 -17.79
C ALA A 491 13.48 3.56 -18.58
N GLY A 492 13.59 2.77 -19.65
CA GLY A 492 14.84 2.64 -20.42
C GLY A 492 15.34 3.92 -21.10
N VAL A 493 14.50 4.94 -21.28
CA VAL A 493 14.92 6.25 -21.83
C VAL A 493 15.50 7.14 -20.74
N LEU A 494 14.90 7.12 -19.55
CA LEU A 494 15.32 7.97 -18.42
C LEU A 494 16.58 7.47 -17.70
N HIS A 495 16.96 6.19 -17.86
CA HIS A 495 18.15 5.64 -17.19
C HIS A 495 19.46 6.18 -17.77
N ARG A 496 19.48 6.76 -18.98
CA ARG A 496 20.69 7.35 -19.57
C ARG A 496 21.02 8.66 -18.84
N PRO A 497 22.10 8.73 -18.04
CA PRO A 497 22.52 10.00 -17.46
C PRO A 497 22.85 10.95 -18.60
N LYS A 498 22.49 12.23 -18.47
CA LYS A 498 23.03 13.28 -19.36
C LYS A 498 24.50 13.52 -19.02
N LEU A 499 25.38 12.57 -19.36
CA LEU A 499 26.83 12.74 -19.27
C LEU A 499 27.36 13.15 -20.65
N GLN A 500 27.72 14.45 -20.75
CA GLN A 500 28.69 15.05 -21.67
C GLN A 500 28.61 14.67 -23.17
N ALA A 501 27.76 15.38 -23.91
CA ALA A 501 27.98 15.61 -25.33
C ALA A 501 28.72 16.95 -25.55
N ALA A 502 29.93 17.12 -25.00
CA ALA A 502 30.83 18.24 -25.34
C ALA A 502 32.24 18.11 -24.73
N LEU A 503 32.97 17.00 -24.93
CA LEU A 503 34.44 17.00 -24.78
C LEU A 503 35.13 16.14 -25.85
N HIS A 504 34.66 16.20 -27.09
CA HIS A 504 35.58 16.10 -28.22
C HIS A 504 36.16 17.49 -28.50
N GLN A 505 37.00 17.99 -27.60
CA GLN A 505 37.94 19.02 -28.00
C GLN A 505 38.94 18.35 -28.95
N ARG A 506 38.97 18.86 -30.18
CA ARG A 506 40.06 18.59 -31.12
C ARG A 506 41.39 18.77 -30.40
N VAL A 507 42.26 17.78 -30.58
CA VAL A 507 43.68 17.85 -30.24
C VAL A 507 44.24 19.13 -30.85
N SER A 508 44.67 20.07 -30.02
CA SER A 508 45.57 21.15 -30.41
C SER A 508 46.64 21.23 -29.34
N MET A 509 47.84 20.80 -29.73
CA MET A 509 49.06 20.88 -28.95
C MET A 509 49.42 22.35 -28.75
N SER A 510 49.42 22.82 -27.51
CA SER A 510 50.37 23.85 -27.07
C SER A 510 50.52 23.82 -25.55
N SER A 511 51.74 23.54 -25.13
CA SER A 511 52.25 23.48 -23.76
C SER A 511 52.49 24.88 -23.18
N SER A 512 52.27 25.05 -21.87
CA SER A 512 53.33 25.36 -20.88
C SER A 512 52.75 25.67 -19.49
N LEU A 513 53.01 24.76 -18.56
CA LEU A 513 53.37 24.95 -17.13
C LEU A 513 52.73 26.10 -16.32
N SER A 514 52.03 25.72 -15.25
CA SER A 514 52.38 26.15 -13.89
C SER A 514 51.97 25.11 -12.85
N LEU A 515 52.98 24.48 -12.28
CA LEU A 515 52.94 23.57 -11.14
C LEU A 515 53.01 24.39 -9.83
N ALA A 516 52.07 24.13 -8.92
CA ALA A 516 52.28 24.15 -7.47
C ALA A 516 51.17 23.26 -6.85
N LEU A 517 51.42 21.97 -6.63
CA LEU A 517 51.82 21.40 -5.32
C LEU A 517 51.01 22.02 -4.16
N ARG A 518 50.09 21.29 -3.50
CA ARG A 518 50.39 20.07 -2.74
C ARG A 518 49.28 19.00 -2.79
N ARG A 519 49.71 17.79 -3.20
CA ARG A 519 49.21 16.45 -2.83
C ARG A 519 49.35 16.23 -1.31
N ARG A 520 48.55 15.41 -0.63
CA ARG A 520 48.34 13.94 -0.68
C ARG A 520 46.93 13.62 -0.15
N GLY A 521 46.14 12.65 -0.62
CA GLY A 521 46.42 11.25 -0.99
C GLY A 521 45.71 10.39 0.07
N ASP A 522 44.67 9.60 -0.20
CA ASP A 522 44.59 8.56 -1.23
C ASP A 522 43.22 8.50 -1.96
N ALA A 523 43.31 8.37 -3.28
CA ALA A 523 42.27 7.88 -4.15
C ALA A 523 42.89 6.83 -5.09
N ALA A 524 42.40 5.60 -5.00
CA ALA A 524 42.42 4.54 -6.00
C ALA A 524 41.39 3.51 -5.48
N GLU A 525 40.34 3.09 -6.18
CA GLU A 525 40.14 2.95 -7.62
C GLU A 525 38.68 3.22 -7.98
N GLY A 526 38.46 4.17 -8.89
CA GLY A 526 37.21 4.29 -9.63
C GLY A 526 37.32 3.46 -10.90
N SER A 527 36.56 2.36 -10.97
CA SER A 527 36.20 1.70 -12.22
C SER A 527 34.69 1.76 -12.40
N THR A 528 34.28 2.48 -13.43
CA THR A 528 32.91 2.63 -13.89
C THR A 528 32.46 1.38 -14.64
N LEU A 529 32.01 0.36 -13.91
CA LEU A 529 31.22 -0.76 -14.43
C LEU A 529 30.32 -1.26 -13.30
N HIS A 530 29.02 -1.00 -13.41
CA HIS A 530 28.03 -1.35 -12.41
C HIS A 530 27.77 -2.87 -12.47
N LEU A 531 28.23 -3.60 -11.45
CA LEU A 531 27.73 -4.93 -11.09
C LEU A 531 26.67 -4.78 -9.97
N PRO A 532 25.70 -5.71 -9.83
CA PRO A 532 24.68 -5.63 -8.80
C PRO A 532 25.30 -5.91 -7.41
N PRO A 533 24.70 -5.44 -6.31
CA PRO A 533 25.34 -5.51 -5.00
C PRO A 533 25.39 -6.96 -4.50
N THR A 534 26.60 -7.41 -4.20
CA THR A 534 26.86 -8.54 -3.31
C THR A 534 26.56 -8.12 -1.87
N THR A 535 25.74 -8.91 -1.20
CA THR A 535 25.43 -8.86 0.24
C THR A 535 26.69 -8.71 1.10
N GLY A 536 26.81 -7.63 1.90
CA GLY A 536 27.88 -7.55 2.91
C GLY A 536 28.37 -6.17 3.37
N GLY A 537 27.73 -5.04 3.00
CA GLY A 537 28.03 -3.73 3.61
C GLY A 537 26.93 -3.36 4.60
N GLU A 538 27.29 -2.79 5.76
CA GLU A 538 26.30 -2.29 6.73
C GLU A 538 25.31 -1.35 6.03
N ASP A 539 24.00 -1.63 6.17
CA ASP A 539 22.90 -0.87 5.56
C ASP A 539 22.76 0.50 6.25
N VAL A 540 23.67 1.42 5.94
CA VAL A 540 23.65 2.79 6.45
C VAL A 540 22.65 3.62 5.61
N PRO A 541 21.75 4.39 6.24
CA PRO A 541 20.83 5.27 5.52
C PRO A 541 21.58 6.28 4.65
N LYS A 542 21.13 6.48 3.41
CA LYS A 542 21.77 7.38 2.45
C LYS A 542 21.00 8.68 2.30
N TYR A 543 21.71 9.80 2.33
CA TYR A 543 21.14 11.12 2.01
C TYR A 543 21.48 11.53 0.59
N HIS A 544 20.45 11.99 -0.11
CA HIS A 544 20.53 12.41 -1.49
C HIS A 544 20.12 13.89 -1.57
N PRO A 545 21.07 14.82 -1.75
CA PRO A 545 20.74 16.21 -1.99
C PRO A 545 19.98 16.35 -3.31
N ALA A 546 19.21 17.42 -3.45
CA ALA A 546 18.47 17.67 -4.68
C ALA A 546 19.45 17.90 -5.84
N PRO A 547 19.46 17.03 -6.87
CA PRO A 547 20.37 17.19 -8.01
C PRO A 547 19.99 18.42 -8.83
N SER A 548 20.99 19.01 -9.51
CA SER A 548 20.76 20.20 -10.32
C SER A 548 19.81 19.93 -11.49
N ARG A 549 19.21 20.98 -12.06
CA ARG A 549 18.29 20.83 -13.22
C ARG A 549 18.97 20.18 -14.43
N ASN A 550 20.29 20.34 -14.56
CA ASN A 550 21.06 19.83 -15.70
C ASN A 550 21.38 18.33 -15.59
N GLU A 551 21.43 17.80 -14.36
CA GLU A 551 21.74 16.39 -14.08
C GLU A 551 20.55 15.46 -14.31
N VAL A 552 19.33 16.01 -14.29
CA VAL A 552 18.09 15.24 -14.31
C VAL A 552 17.34 15.41 -15.64
N SER A 553 16.68 14.34 -16.06
CA SER A 553 15.81 14.37 -17.24
C SER A 553 14.52 15.15 -16.95
N ILE A 554 13.99 15.84 -17.97
CA ILE A 554 12.71 16.55 -17.85
C ILE A 554 11.67 15.78 -18.67
N VAL A 555 10.59 15.36 -18.02
CA VAL A 555 9.43 14.74 -18.66
C VAL A 555 8.43 15.84 -19.01
N GLN A 556 7.97 15.82 -20.27
CA GLN A 556 6.99 16.77 -20.77
C GLN A 556 5.57 16.24 -20.53
N PRO A 557 4.59 17.14 -20.30
CA PRO A 557 3.21 16.72 -20.15
C PRO A 557 2.67 16.15 -21.46
N VAL A 558 1.92 15.06 -21.34
CA VAL A 558 1.20 14.43 -22.44
C VAL A 558 -0.13 15.15 -22.69
N LEU A 559 -0.77 15.58 -21.60
CA LEU A 559 -2.02 16.33 -21.59
C LEU A 559 -1.93 17.35 -20.47
N VAL A 560 -2.39 18.58 -20.74
CA VAL A 560 -2.74 19.56 -19.71
C VAL A 560 -4.21 19.92 -19.90
N LYS A 561 -5.04 19.71 -18.87
CA LYS A 561 -6.45 20.10 -18.86
C LYS A 561 -6.74 20.95 -17.65
N TYR A 562 -7.26 22.15 -17.86
CA TYR A 562 -7.82 22.96 -16.78
C TYR A 562 -9.19 22.39 -16.38
N ILE A 563 -9.37 22.13 -15.09
CA ILE A 563 -10.64 21.70 -14.54
C ILE A 563 -11.25 22.88 -13.81
N GLU A 564 -12.38 23.39 -14.31
CA GLU A 564 -13.11 24.44 -13.64
C GLU A 564 -13.60 24.00 -12.25
N GLY A 565 -13.49 24.91 -11.28
CA GLY A 565 -13.96 24.72 -9.92
C GLY A 565 -12.97 25.22 -8.86
N GLU A 566 -13.12 24.67 -7.66
CA GLU A 566 -12.22 24.86 -6.53
C GLU A 566 -10.92 24.05 -6.69
N LEU A 567 -9.94 24.34 -5.83
CA LEU A 567 -8.63 23.68 -5.79
C LEU A 567 -8.76 22.15 -5.83
N LEU A 568 -8.09 21.52 -6.79
CA LEU A 568 -8.02 20.06 -6.88
C LEU A 568 -7.21 19.50 -5.71
N THR A 569 -7.70 18.43 -5.09
CA THR A 569 -7.06 17.83 -3.91
C THR A 569 -6.68 16.38 -4.09
N ASP A 570 -7.27 15.67 -5.05
CA ASP A 570 -6.97 14.27 -5.26
C ASP A 570 -7.23 13.80 -6.70
N ILE A 571 -6.50 12.76 -7.10
CA ILE A 571 -6.60 12.07 -8.38
C ILE A 571 -6.46 10.57 -8.16
N THR A 572 -7.30 9.76 -8.80
CA THR A 572 -7.20 8.30 -8.71
C THR A 572 -7.61 7.66 -10.03
N PHE A 573 -6.83 6.68 -10.48
CA PHE A 573 -7.15 5.88 -11.65
C PHE A 573 -7.93 4.62 -11.27
N THR A 574 -8.96 4.30 -12.05
CA THR A 574 -9.66 3.01 -12.02
C THR A 574 -9.50 2.31 -13.38
N PRO A 575 -9.82 1.01 -13.50
CA PRO A 575 -9.75 0.32 -14.79
C PRO A 575 -10.55 0.98 -15.91
N SER A 576 -11.66 1.65 -15.58
CA SER A 576 -12.60 2.23 -16.54
C SER A 576 -12.60 3.76 -16.58
N ALA A 577 -11.98 4.43 -15.62
CA ALA A 577 -12.06 5.88 -15.49
C ALA A 577 -10.85 6.50 -14.79
N LEU A 578 -10.80 7.82 -14.83
CA LEU A 578 -10.00 8.69 -13.97
C LEU A 578 -10.95 9.48 -13.06
N LEU A 579 -10.63 9.58 -11.79
CA LEU A 579 -11.38 10.35 -10.80
C LEU A 579 -10.56 11.56 -10.36
N THR A 580 -11.23 12.70 -10.19
CA THR A 580 -10.64 13.92 -9.61
C THR A 580 -11.53 14.46 -8.51
N ALA A 581 -10.93 14.97 -7.43
CA ALA A 581 -11.63 15.64 -6.35
C ALA A 581 -11.17 17.09 -6.18
N ALA A 582 -12.09 17.95 -5.75
CA ALA A 582 -11.80 19.31 -5.32
C ALA A 582 -12.01 19.48 -3.80
N LYS A 583 -11.41 20.52 -3.22
CA LYS A 583 -11.41 20.81 -1.78
C LYS A 583 -12.81 20.96 -1.17
N ASN A 584 -13.79 21.39 -1.96
CA ASN A 584 -15.19 21.48 -1.53
C ASN A 584 -15.93 20.13 -1.53
N GLY A 585 -15.26 19.04 -1.91
CA GLY A 585 -15.82 17.70 -2.03
C GLY A 585 -16.46 17.39 -3.38
N THR A 586 -16.35 18.28 -4.37
CA THR A 586 -16.80 17.97 -5.74
C THR A 586 -15.94 16.85 -6.30
N THR A 587 -16.56 15.77 -6.76
CA THR A 587 -15.85 14.68 -7.43
C THR A 587 -16.33 14.56 -8.87
N LYS A 588 -15.40 14.27 -9.78
CA LYS A 588 -15.65 14.15 -11.23
C LYS A 588 -15.12 12.80 -11.72
N LEU A 589 -15.94 12.08 -12.48
CA LEU A 589 -15.61 10.80 -13.12
C LEU A 589 -15.39 11.01 -14.62
N TRP A 590 -14.15 10.79 -15.05
CA TRP A 590 -13.70 10.88 -16.44
C TRP A 590 -13.55 9.48 -17.01
N VAL A 591 -14.56 8.99 -17.72
CA VAL A 591 -14.53 7.67 -18.35
C VAL A 591 -13.45 7.64 -19.40
N ARG A 592 -12.62 6.59 -19.35
CA ARG A 592 -11.54 6.35 -20.31
C ARG A 592 -12.12 6.13 -21.71
N PRO A 593 -11.35 6.43 -22.77
CA PRO A 593 -11.69 5.97 -24.10
C PRO A 593 -11.70 4.44 -24.06
N LEU A 594 -12.80 3.83 -24.52
CA LEU A 594 -12.89 2.37 -24.62
C LEU A 594 -11.72 1.89 -25.48
N ALA A 595 -10.77 1.18 -24.89
CA ALA A 595 -9.72 0.52 -25.66
C ALA A 595 -10.40 -0.40 -26.67
N LEU A 596 -10.21 -0.12 -27.97
CA LEU A 596 -10.54 -1.07 -29.02
C LEU A 596 -9.83 -2.38 -28.65
N ARG A 597 -10.59 -3.47 -28.54
CA ARG A 597 -10.05 -4.82 -28.33
C ARG A 597 -8.84 -5.00 -29.25
N PRO A 598 -7.71 -5.55 -28.78
CA PRO A 598 -6.62 -5.93 -29.68
C PRO A 598 -7.23 -6.78 -30.80
N ARG A 599 -6.94 -6.44 -32.06
CA ARG A 599 -7.28 -7.34 -33.17
C ARG A 599 -6.71 -8.71 -32.80
N PRO A 600 -7.50 -9.80 -32.82
CA PRO A 600 -6.93 -11.12 -32.64
C PRO A 600 -5.84 -11.27 -33.71
N VAL A 601 -4.59 -11.37 -33.27
CA VAL A 601 -3.51 -11.82 -34.12
C VAL A 601 -3.97 -13.20 -34.56
N LYS A 602 -4.33 -13.33 -35.85
CA LYS A 602 -4.54 -14.66 -36.45
C LYS A 602 -3.22 -15.38 -36.30
N THR A 603 -3.10 -16.22 -35.27
CA THR A 603 -2.12 -17.29 -35.24
C THR A 603 -2.37 -18.10 -36.50
N LYS A 604 -1.52 -17.93 -37.51
CA LYS A 604 -1.43 -18.91 -38.59
C LYS A 604 -0.99 -20.20 -37.93
N LEU A 605 -1.96 -21.05 -37.61
CA LEU A 605 -1.73 -22.46 -37.36
C LEU A 605 -1.10 -23.02 -38.64
N PHE A 606 0.21 -23.22 -38.61
CA PHE A 606 0.86 -24.16 -39.52
C PHE A 606 0.37 -25.56 -39.12
N THR A 607 -0.70 -26.01 -39.77
CA THR A 607 -1.02 -27.43 -39.78
C THR A 607 0.06 -28.14 -40.58
N LYS A 608 0.90 -28.92 -39.89
CA LYS A 608 1.67 -30.01 -40.53
C LYS A 608 0.64 -30.97 -41.13
N SER A 609 0.47 -30.93 -42.44
CA SER A 609 -0.28 -31.96 -43.17
C SER A 609 0.62 -33.18 -43.32
N ASN A 610 0.13 -34.31 -42.82
CA ASN A 610 0.66 -35.64 -43.09
C ASN A 610 0.68 -35.87 -44.61
N TYR A 611 1.80 -36.39 -45.11
CA TYR A 611 1.87 -37.04 -46.42
C TYR A 611 1.08 -38.34 -46.39
N PRO A 612 0.36 -38.69 -47.46
CA PRO A 612 0.25 -40.06 -47.92
C PRO A 612 1.21 -40.28 -49.10
N GLU A 613 1.96 -41.38 -49.03
CA GLU A 613 2.64 -41.96 -50.17
C GLU A 613 1.60 -42.40 -51.22
N ASP A 614 1.88 -42.15 -52.51
CA ASP A 614 1.74 -43.15 -53.57
C ASP A 614 2.34 -42.66 -54.90
N HIS A 615 3.46 -43.29 -55.25
CA HIS A 615 3.81 -43.87 -56.54
C HIS A 615 3.35 -43.24 -57.88
N GLN A 616 4.39 -42.82 -58.64
CA GLN A 616 4.74 -43.31 -60.00
C GLN A 616 4.55 -42.41 -61.24
N TYR A 617 5.55 -42.53 -62.13
CA TYR A 617 5.77 -42.00 -63.50
C TYR A 617 6.37 -40.59 -63.62
N LEU A 618 7.69 -40.43 -63.85
CA LEU A 618 8.48 -40.57 -65.11
C LEU A 618 8.11 -39.56 -66.22
N ARG A 619 9.17 -38.92 -66.75
CA ARG A 619 9.28 -38.09 -67.99
C ARG A 619 8.96 -36.60 -67.80
N ASP A 620 9.78 -35.62 -68.19
CA ASP A 620 10.86 -35.56 -69.18
C ASP A 620 11.97 -34.56 -68.82
N ILE A 621 13.09 -34.78 -69.49
CA ILE A 621 14.41 -34.14 -69.43
C ILE A 621 14.45 -32.86 -70.27
N ASN A 622 14.98 -31.77 -69.70
CA ASN A 622 16.20 -31.07 -70.17
C ASN A 622 16.59 -29.94 -69.22
#